data_AF-A0A6C0C5E3-F1
#
_entry.id   AF-A0A6C0C5E3-F1
#
_cell.length_a   1.000
_cell.length_b   1.000
_cell.length_c   1.000
_cell.angle_alpha   90.00
_cell.angle_beta   90.00
_cell.angle_gamma   90.00
#
_symmetry.space_group_name_H-M   'P 1'
#
loop_
_entity.id
_entity.type
_entity.pdbx_description
1 polymer ?
#
loop_
_entity_poly.entity_id
_entity_poly.type
_entity_poly.pdbx_seq_one_letter_code
_entity_poly.pdbx_strand_id
1 'polypeptide(L)'
;MKNTEQNINNSLNYASRPAPPYSNLKNSSKPTYREYNKTLKKKQNNNASPLIINTGDMPDSNTDTFDKRKSKLEDLKEKFSEVVATVEEAVEETFDDNTNKNNEVSKEHHKEKKHKRRNRYKTKRIKKKLTLGKNLKTRTVGVLINNKQTRKKIKNDHQKLHTKSTNTVKKFLLKHNLLKVGSTCPENILRVTYENSYLSGDVINKNPDILLHNYMQEV
;
A
#
# COMPACT_ATOMS: atom_id res chain seq x y z
N MET A 1 13.86 58.46 2.55
CA MET A 1 12.80 57.86 3.38
C MET A 1 13.15 56.40 3.61
N LYS A 2 12.99 55.92 4.85
CA LYS A 2 13.70 54.76 5.42
C LYS A 2 13.11 53.42 4.92
N ASN A 3 13.97 52.52 4.47
CA ASN A 3 13.66 51.11 4.24
C ASN A 3 13.52 50.39 5.59
N THR A 4 12.37 49.76 5.82
CA THR A 4 12.11 48.93 7.01
C THR A 4 12.18 47.47 6.62
N GLU A 5 13.30 46.82 6.95
CA GLU A 5 13.42 45.37 6.95
C GLU A 5 12.70 44.81 8.18
N GLN A 6 11.69 43.96 7.98
CA GLN A 6 11.04 43.23 9.06
C GLN A 6 11.83 41.96 9.37
N ASN A 7 12.56 41.99 10.48
CA ASN A 7 13.27 40.87 11.08
C ASN A 7 12.26 39.93 11.79
N ILE A 8 12.02 38.74 11.24
CA ILE A 8 11.17 37.71 11.85
C ILE A 8 12.04 36.85 12.78
N ASN A 9 12.10 37.23 14.05
CA ASN A 9 12.67 36.40 15.11
C ASN A 9 11.72 35.24 15.44
N ASN A 10 11.95 34.09 14.80
CA ASN A 10 11.24 32.84 15.10
C ASN A 10 11.83 32.18 16.36
N SER A 11 11.39 32.59 17.55
CA SER A 11 11.78 31.93 18.80
C SER A 11 10.97 30.64 18.97
N LEU A 12 11.57 29.50 18.63
CA LEU A 12 11.03 28.17 18.94
C LEU A 12 11.03 27.99 20.47
N ASN A 13 9.82 28.03 21.04
CA ASN A 13 9.57 27.82 22.45
C ASN A 13 9.74 26.32 22.79
N TYR A 14 10.98 25.90 23.08
CA TYR A 14 11.28 24.55 23.57
C TYR A 14 10.89 24.44 25.05
N ALA A 15 9.65 24.02 25.31
CA ALA A 15 9.25 23.58 26.65
C ALA A 15 10.23 22.50 27.16
N SER A 16 10.84 22.74 28.32
CA SER A 16 11.85 21.89 28.96
C SER A 16 11.31 20.47 29.19
N ARG A 17 11.66 19.54 28.31
CA ARG A 17 11.40 18.10 28.52
C ARG A 17 12.48 17.55 29.45
N PRO A 18 12.14 16.63 30.37
CA PRO A 18 13.16 15.99 31.20
C PRO A 18 14.18 15.28 30.31
N ALA A 19 15.45 15.37 30.71
CA ALA A 19 16.55 14.79 29.94
C ALA A 19 16.32 13.28 29.73
N PRO A 20 16.56 12.76 28.51
CA PRO A 20 16.36 11.36 28.22
C PRO A 20 17.24 10.46 29.12
N PRO A 21 16.78 9.22 29.42
CA PRO A 21 17.48 8.29 30.30
C PRO A 21 18.70 7.61 29.64
N TYR A 22 19.15 8.10 28.48
CA TYR A 22 20.27 7.58 27.70
C TYR A 22 21.13 8.74 27.16
N SER A 23 22.34 8.41 26.71
CA SER A 23 23.32 9.33 26.12
C SER A 23 23.81 8.82 24.75
N ASN A 24 24.41 9.69 23.95
CA ASN A 24 25.08 9.35 22.70
C ASN A 24 26.59 9.10 22.88
N LEU A 25 27.16 9.44 24.03
CA LEU A 25 28.60 9.30 24.31
C LEU A 25 28.90 7.93 24.92
N LYS A 26 29.86 7.20 24.33
CA LYS A 26 30.37 5.94 24.88
C LYS A 26 31.13 6.21 26.19
N ASN A 27 30.98 5.32 27.17
CA ASN A 27 31.56 5.44 28.52
C ASN A 27 31.07 6.64 29.35
N SER A 28 29.97 7.28 28.96
CA SER A 28 29.32 8.28 29.82
C SER A 28 28.60 7.61 31.01
N SER A 29 28.25 8.39 32.02
CA SER A 29 27.45 7.92 33.17
C SER A 29 26.10 7.31 32.76
N LYS A 30 25.52 7.74 31.63
CA LYS A 30 24.26 7.20 31.09
C LYS A 30 24.55 6.16 30.00
N PRO A 31 23.74 5.08 29.90
CA PRO A 31 23.92 4.08 28.86
C PRO A 31 23.69 4.69 27.48
N THR A 32 24.31 4.10 26.46
CA THR A 32 23.98 4.45 25.07
C THR A 32 22.53 4.06 24.76
N TYR A 33 21.89 4.73 23.80
CA TYR A 33 20.53 4.38 23.34
C TYR A 33 20.39 2.87 23.03
N ARG A 34 21.44 2.27 22.44
CA ARG A 34 21.49 0.85 22.09
C ARG A 34 21.52 -0.05 23.32
N GLU A 35 22.23 0.32 24.37
CA GLU A 35 22.30 -0.42 25.63
C GLU A 35 21.01 -0.28 26.44
N TYR A 36 20.47 0.93 26.54
CA TYR A 36 19.19 1.20 27.19
C TYR A 36 18.05 0.37 26.57
N ASN A 37 18.01 0.27 25.25
CA ASN A 37 16.99 -0.55 24.56
C ASN A 37 17.16 -2.06 24.76
N LYS A 38 18.35 -2.55 25.12
CA LYS A 38 18.58 -3.97 25.43
C LYS A 38 17.98 -4.34 26.79
N THR A 39 18.07 -3.45 27.78
CA THR A 39 17.63 -3.74 29.16
C THR A 39 16.10 -3.72 29.32
N LEU A 40 15.37 -2.92 28.53
CA LEU A 40 13.90 -2.84 28.56
C LEU A 40 13.16 -4.15 28.20
N LYS A 41 13.84 -5.12 27.58
CA LYS A 41 13.22 -6.36 27.07
C LYS A 41 13.24 -7.53 28.06
N LYS A 42 13.82 -7.35 29.26
CA LYS A 42 13.99 -8.40 30.29
C LYS A 42 13.08 -8.23 31.53
N LYS A 43 11.87 -7.66 31.40
CA LYS A 43 10.92 -7.70 32.53
C LYS A 43 10.39 -9.12 32.71
N GLN A 44 10.78 -9.75 33.81
CA GLN A 44 10.36 -11.09 34.20
C GLN A 44 8.87 -11.09 34.56
N ASN A 45 8.06 -11.81 33.79
CA ASN A 45 6.69 -12.16 34.19
C ASN A 45 6.59 -13.68 34.18
N ASN A 46 6.96 -14.29 35.30
CA ASN A 46 6.58 -15.65 35.65
C ASN A 46 5.10 -15.61 36.02
N ASN A 47 4.31 -16.59 35.56
CA ASN A 47 2.89 -16.84 35.87
C ASN A 47 1.87 -16.28 34.86
N ALA A 48 1.65 -17.01 33.75
CA ALA A 48 0.35 -17.04 33.07
C ALA A 48 0.20 -18.35 32.27
N SER A 49 -0.78 -19.17 32.62
CA SER A 49 -1.17 -20.43 31.95
C SER A 49 -1.81 -20.17 30.56
N PRO A 50 -1.74 -21.12 29.60
CA PRO A 50 -2.16 -20.90 28.23
C PRO A 50 -3.68 -21.05 28.05
N LEU A 51 -4.26 -20.16 27.25
CA LEU A 51 -5.67 -20.21 26.83
C LEU A 51 -5.86 -21.15 25.63
N ILE A 52 -6.81 -22.07 25.74
CA ILE A 52 -7.29 -22.96 24.67
C ILE A 52 -8.32 -22.19 23.83
N ILE A 53 -8.20 -22.21 22.50
CA ILE A 53 -9.17 -21.59 21.59
C ILE A 53 -9.75 -22.71 20.71
N ASN A 54 -11.03 -23.02 20.89
CA ASN A 54 -11.78 -23.88 19.98
C ASN A 54 -12.22 -23.06 18.77
N THR A 55 -11.78 -23.45 17.58
CA THR A 55 -12.24 -22.88 16.30
C THR A 55 -13.43 -23.68 15.80
N GLY A 56 -14.64 -23.15 15.99
CA GLY A 56 -15.84 -23.63 15.29
C GLY A 56 -15.90 -23.07 13.87
N ASP A 57 -16.36 -23.90 12.95
CA ASP A 57 -16.45 -23.68 11.50
C ASP A 57 -17.27 -22.44 11.12
N MET A 58 -16.72 -21.61 10.24
CA MET A 58 -17.45 -20.59 9.48
C MET A 58 -16.97 -20.62 8.02
N PRO A 59 -17.88 -20.57 7.02
CA PRO A 59 -17.54 -20.79 5.62
C PRO A 59 -16.85 -19.57 5.01
N ASP A 60 -15.69 -19.80 4.41
CA ASP A 60 -14.79 -18.78 3.86
C ASP A 60 -15.17 -18.46 2.39
N SER A 61 -15.62 -17.22 2.14
CA SER A 61 -16.06 -16.73 0.81
C SER A 61 -14.89 -16.17 -0.01
N ASN A 62 -13.86 -17.00 -0.23
CA ASN A 62 -12.75 -16.72 -1.17
C ASN A 62 -12.20 -18.04 -1.76
N THR A 63 -13.05 -18.83 -2.41
CA THR A 63 -12.68 -20.14 -2.99
C THR A 63 -11.69 -20.02 -4.15
N ASP A 64 -11.79 -18.98 -5.00
CA ASP A 64 -11.03 -18.91 -6.26
C ASP A 64 -9.50 -18.78 -6.11
N THR A 65 -9.02 -18.22 -4.99
CA THR A 65 -7.58 -18.15 -4.70
C THR A 65 -7.04 -19.37 -3.97
N PHE A 66 -7.90 -20.07 -3.23
CA PHE A 66 -7.54 -21.33 -2.58
C PHE A 66 -7.45 -22.47 -3.59
N ASP A 67 -8.35 -22.50 -4.58
CA ASP A 67 -8.41 -23.57 -5.58
C ASP A 67 -7.16 -23.60 -6.47
N LYS A 68 -6.68 -22.43 -6.94
CA LYS A 68 -5.44 -22.33 -7.72
C LYS A 68 -4.18 -22.73 -6.95
N ARG A 69 -4.19 -22.52 -5.63
CA ARG A 69 -3.07 -22.92 -4.77
C ARG A 69 -3.12 -24.43 -4.51
N LYS A 70 -4.32 -25.00 -4.37
CA LYS A 70 -4.53 -26.44 -4.19
C LYS A 70 -4.11 -27.22 -5.43
N SER A 71 -4.54 -26.81 -6.63
CA SER A 71 -4.16 -27.46 -7.89
C SER A 71 -2.64 -27.46 -8.08
N LYS A 72 -1.99 -26.30 -7.88
CA LYS A 72 -0.53 -26.19 -8.00
C LYS A 72 0.26 -27.04 -6.99
N LEU A 73 -0.34 -27.36 -5.84
CA LEU A 73 0.28 -28.23 -4.84
C LEU A 73 0.19 -29.69 -5.25
N GLU A 74 -0.94 -30.11 -5.84
CA GLU A 74 -1.11 -31.45 -6.42
C GLU A 74 -0.09 -31.67 -7.54
N ASP A 75 0.01 -30.72 -8.48
CA ASP A 75 0.98 -30.78 -9.60
C ASP A 75 2.44 -30.91 -9.12
N LEU A 76 2.77 -30.31 -7.97
CA LEU A 76 4.11 -30.39 -7.39
C LEU A 76 4.38 -31.73 -6.70
N LYS A 77 3.35 -32.34 -6.10
CA LYS A 77 3.47 -33.66 -5.48
C LYS A 77 3.66 -34.73 -6.54
N GLU A 78 2.89 -34.68 -7.63
CA GLU A 78 3.00 -35.62 -8.74
C GLU A 78 4.39 -35.58 -9.39
N LYS A 79 4.90 -34.37 -9.65
CA LYS A 79 6.28 -34.19 -10.16
C LYS A 79 7.34 -34.73 -9.21
N PHE A 80 7.12 -34.61 -7.90
CA PHE A 80 8.07 -35.14 -6.93
C PHE A 80 8.01 -36.66 -6.85
N SER A 81 6.82 -37.27 -6.94
CA SER A 81 6.70 -38.73 -7.01
C SER A 81 7.30 -39.33 -8.27
N GLU A 82 7.17 -38.67 -9.43
CA GLU A 82 7.82 -39.11 -10.68
C GLU A 82 9.35 -39.08 -10.57
N VAL A 83 9.91 -38.04 -9.95
CA VAL A 83 11.36 -37.96 -9.71
C VAL A 83 11.83 -39.02 -8.72
N VAL A 84 11.04 -39.36 -7.71
CA VAL A 84 11.39 -40.42 -6.76
C VAL A 84 11.31 -41.80 -7.42
N ALA A 85 10.26 -42.08 -8.19
CA ALA A 85 10.11 -43.35 -8.91
C ALA A 85 11.22 -43.57 -9.95
N THR A 86 11.63 -42.53 -10.68
CA THR A 86 12.75 -42.61 -11.65
C THR A 86 14.11 -42.79 -10.98
N VAL A 87 14.27 -42.37 -9.73
CA VAL A 87 15.49 -42.60 -8.95
C VAL A 87 15.48 -43.99 -8.30
N GLU A 88 14.31 -44.53 -7.94
CA GLU A 88 14.17 -45.89 -7.41
C GLU A 88 14.37 -46.96 -8.50
N GLU A 89 13.87 -46.76 -9.72
CA GLU A 89 14.13 -47.66 -10.87
C GLU A 89 15.60 -47.68 -11.32
N ALA A 90 16.36 -46.61 -11.06
CA ALA A 90 17.78 -46.53 -11.43
C ALA A 90 18.73 -47.22 -10.43
N VAL A 91 18.22 -47.78 -9.32
CA VAL A 91 19.03 -48.34 -8.22
C VAL A 91 18.95 -49.88 -8.13
N GLU A 92 18.22 -50.57 -9.00
CA GLU A 92 18.10 -52.04 -8.96
C GLU A 92 19.29 -52.85 -9.56
N GLU A 93 20.32 -52.21 -10.14
CA GLU A 93 21.57 -52.90 -10.49
C GLU A 93 22.71 -52.52 -9.54
N THR A 94 22.70 -53.11 -8.34
CA THR A 94 23.85 -53.73 -7.63
C THR A 94 23.48 -53.99 -6.17
N PHE A 95 23.18 -55.25 -5.84
CA PHE A 95 23.12 -55.74 -4.47
C PHE A 95 24.54 -55.95 -3.95
N ASP A 96 24.82 -55.53 -2.71
CA ASP A 96 25.66 -56.32 -1.80
C ASP A 96 25.26 -56.12 -0.33
N ASP A 97 25.26 -57.26 0.36
CA ASP A 97 24.65 -57.54 1.66
C ASP A 97 25.45 -57.04 2.88
N ASN A 98 24.70 -56.91 3.98
CA ASN A 98 25.14 -57.07 5.39
C ASN A 98 26.21 -56.11 5.96
N THR A 99 25.81 -55.38 7.02
CA THR A 99 26.26 -55.74 8.38
C THR A 99 25.51 -54.92 9.43
N ASN A 100 24.70 -55.63 10.20
CA ASN A 100 24.21 -55.21 11.50
C ASN A 100 25.35 -55.40 12.53
N LYS A 101 25.92 -54.31 13.08
CA LYS A 101 26.52 -54.27 14.42
C LYS A 101 27.01 -52.87 14.83
N ASN A 102 26.44 -52.43 15.95
CA ASN A 102 27.03 -51.58 17.00
C ASN A 102 27.40 -50.13 16.64
N ASN A 103 26.69 -49.18 17.23
CA ASN A 103 27.23 -48.43 18.37
C ASN A 103 26.14 -47.59 19.04
N GLU A 104 25.79 -48.00 20.25
CA GLU A 104 25.34 -47.08 21.28
C GLU A 104 26.42 -46.00 21.52
N VAL A 105 25.98 -44.88 22.08
CA VAL A 105 26.79 -43.75 22.59
C VAL A 105 27.12 -42.66 21.56
N SER A 106 26.12 -41.84 21.29
CA SER A 106 26.25 -40.41 21.56
C SER A 106 24.89 -39.86 21.99
N LYS A 107 24.68 -39.78 23.31
CA LYS A 107 23.62 -38.95 23.93
C LYS A 107 23.95 -37.47 23.70
N GLU A 108 24.01 -37.05 22.45
CA GLU A 108 24.08 -35.63 22.14
C GLU A 108 22.69 -35.03 22.31
N HIS A 109 22.66 -34.01 23.14
CA HIS A 109 21.48 -33.26 23.54
C HIS A 109 20.59 -32.93 22.33
N HIS A 110 19.47 -33.65 22.21
CA HIS A 110 18.31 -33.17 21.48
C HIS A 110 17.83 -31.88 22.16
N LYS A 111 18.46 -30.76 21.82
CA LYS A 111 17.92 -29.43 22.05
C LYS A 111 16.64 -29.37 21.24
N GLU A 112 15.51 -29.69 21.88
CA GLU A 112 14.18 -29.39 21.38
C GLU A 112 14.24 -27.99 20.77
N LYS A 113 14.03 -27.92 19.45
CA LYS A 113 13.98 -26.65 18.72
C LYS A 113 12.75 -25.92 19.23
N LYS A 114 12.89 -25.15 20.32
CA LYS A 114 11.82 -24.37 20.92
C LYS A 114 11.15 -23.57 19.81
N HIS A 115 9.91 -23.95 19.46
CA HIS A 115 9.13 -23.24 18.46
C HIS A 115 9.09 -21.76 18.87
N LYS A 116 9.72 -20.89 18.07
CA LYS A 116 9.73 -19.44 18.32
C LYS A 116 8.27 -18.99 18.38
N ARG A 117 7.80 -18.60 19.58
CA ARG A 117 6.44 -18.07 19.76
C ARG A 117 6.31 -16.86 18.83
N ARG A 118 5.49 -16.99 17.78
CA ARG A 118 5.21 -15.89 16.85
C ARG A 118 4.67 -14.72 17.67
N ASN A 119 5.33 -13.57 17.63
CA ASN A 119 4.84 -12.37 18.30
C ASN A 119 3.43 -12.06 17.78
N ARG A 120 2.43 -12.12 18.66
CA ARG A 120 1.05 -11.80 18.31
C ARG A 120 0.96 -10.28 18.13
N TYR A 121 0.99 -9.82 16.88
CA TYR A 121 0.83 -8.40 16.55
C TYR A 121 -0.54 -7.92 17.07
N LYS A 122 -0.54 -6.88 17.90
CA LYS A 122 -1.78 -6.24 18.36
C LYS A 122 -2.29 -5.35 17.22
N THR A 123 -3.33 -5.79 16.51
CA THR A 123 -3.99 -4.98 15.49
C THR A 123 -4.98 -4.02 16.16
N LYS A 124 -4.95 -2.74 15.80
CA LYS A 124 -5.99 -1.76 16.17
C LYS A 124 -6.94 -1.60 14.99
N ARG A 125 -8.25 -1.72 15.23
CA ARG A 125 -9.26 -1.47 14.19
C ARG A 125 -9.58 0.04 14.12
N ILE A 126 -9.18 0.69 13.04
CA ILE A 126 -9.55 2.09 12.77
C ILE A 126 -10.87 2.10 11.99
N LYS A 127 -11.92 2.69 12.55
CA LYS A 127 -13.19 2.95 11.85
C LYS A 127 -13.14 4.36 11.26
N LYS A 128 -13.45 4.52 9.97
CA LYS A 128 -13.59 5.83 9.31
C LYS A 128 -15.08 6.07 8.99
N LYS A 129 -15.61 7.24 9.37
CA LYS A 129 -16.96 7.69 8.99
C LYS A 129 -16.85 8.56 7.74
N LEU A 130 -17.65 8.26 6.72
CA LEU A 130 -17.73 9.05 5.50
C LEU A 130 -18.99 9.90 5.53
N THR A 131 -18.87 11.21 5.30
CA THR A 131 -20.01 12.10 5.10
C THR A 131 -20.41 12.05 3.63
N LEU A 132 -21.61 11.56 3.34
CA LEU A 132 -22.16 11.45 1.99
C LEU A 132 -23.26 12.49 1.77
N GLY A 133 -23.71 12.67 0.54
CA GLY A 133 -24.75 13.62 0.15
C GLY A 133 -24.22 15.04 -0.07
N LYS A 134 -25.15 15.99 -0.19
CA LYS A 134 -24.84 17.39 -0.46
C LYS A 134 -24.43 18.10 0.83
N ASN A 135 -23.28 18.76 0.82
CA ASN A 135 -22.84 19.64 1.89
C ASN A 135 -23.22 21.08 1.52
N LEU A 136 -24.10 21.70 2.31
CA LEU A 136 -24.63 23.03 2.02
C LEU A 136 -23.60 24.15 2.23
N LYS A 137 -22.62 23.95 3.13
CA LYS A 137 -21.59 24.94 3.44
C LYS A 137 -20.52 25.01 2.36
N THR A 138 -20.03 23.86 1.91
CA THR A 138 -18.98 23.77 0.87
C THR A 138 -19.56 23.65 -0.54
N ARG A 139 -20.89 23.48 -0.67
CA ARG A 139 -21.60 23.20 -1.94
C ARG A 139 -21.04 21.99 -2.71
N THR A 140 -20.44 21.02 -1.99
CA THR A 140 -19.88 19.79 -2.58
C THR A 140 -20.82 18.60 -2.35
N VAL A 141 -20.71 17.57 -3.18
CA VAL A 141 -21.50 16.34 -3.04
C VAL A 141 -20.58 15.15 -2.82
N GLY A 142 -20.76 14.45 -1.69
CA GLY A 142 -20.04 13.21 -1.38
C GLY A 142 -20.82 11.99 -1.88
N VAL A 143 -20.24 11.24 -2.81
CA VAL A 143 -20.85 10.01 -3.35
C VAL A 143 -19.99 8.80 -3.02
N LEU A 144 -20.60 7.75 -2.47
CA LEU A 144 -19.91 6.49 -2.20
C LEU A 144 -20.09 5.54 -3.38
N ILE A 145 -18.99 5.20 -4.02
CA ILE A 145 -18.96 4.14 -5.05
C ILE A 145 -18.48 2.86 -4.38
N ASN A 146 -19.40 1.93 -4.10
CA ASN A 146 -19.11 0.75 -3.28
C ASN A 146 -18.24 -0.30 -4.01
N ASN A 147 -18.49 -0.55 -5.30
CA ASN A 147 -17.84 -1.63 -6.05
C ASN A 147 -16.40 -1.27 -6.50
N LYS A 148 -15.45 -2.20 -6.30
CA LYS A 148 -14.05 -2.06 -6.74
C LYS A 148 -13.92 -2.02 -8.27
N GLN A 149 -14.70 -2.81 -8.98
CA GLN A 149 -14.66 -2.88 -10.44
C GLN A 149 -15.10 -1.54 -11.06
N THR A 150 -16.17 -0.95 -10.56
CA THR A 150 -16.65 0.37 -11.04
C THR A 150 -15.64 1.47 -10.74
N ARG A 151 -15.02 1.48 -9.55
CA ARG A 151 -13.91 2.41 -9.24
C ARG A 151 -12.72 2.24 -10.19
N LYS A 152 -12.38 1.00 -10.55
CA LYS A 152 -11.31 0.73 -11.53
C LYS A 152 -11.69 1.24 -12.93
N LYS A 153 -12.92 1.03 -13.36
CA LYS A 153 -13.44 1.53 -14.64
C LYS A 153 -13.35 3.06 -14.70
N ILE A 154 -13.84 3.76 -13.67
CA ILE A 154 -13.76 5.22 -13.58
C ILE A 154 -12.31 5.73 -13.64
N LYS A 155 -11.40 5.09 -12.89
CA LYS A 155 -9.97 5.45 -12.92
C LYS A 155 -9.36 5.25 -14.31
N ASN A 156 -9.67 4.14 -14.97
CA ASN A 156 -9.20 3.85 -16.32
C ASN A 156 -9.76 4.86 -17.33
N ASP A 157 -11.04 5.20 -17.24
CA ASP A 157 -11.66 6.18 -18.14
C ASP A 157 -11.01 7.56 -17.96
N HIS A 158 -10.81 8.00 -16.72
CA HIS A 158 -10.06 9.24 -16.44
C HIS A 158 -8.64 9.21 -17.04
N GLN A 159 -7.93 8.07 -16.94
CA GLN A 159 -6.61 7.93 -17.54
C GLN A 159 -6.67 7.98 -19.07
N LYS A 160 -7.68 7.38 -19.71
CA LYS A 160 -7.89 7.48 -21.17
C LYS A 160 -8.08 8.93 -21.61
N LEU A 161 -8.86 9.72 -20.87
CA LEU A 161 -9.04 11.15 -21.16
C LEU A 161 -7.71 11.90 -21.02
N HIS A 162 -6.98 11.65 -19.93
CA HIS A 162 -5.68 12.27 -19.70
C HIS A 162 -4.68 11.99 -20.80
N THR A 163 -4.69 10.79 -21.40
CA THR A 163 -3.73 10.40 -22.45
C THR A 163 -4.01 10.99 -23.83
N LYS A 164 -5.15 11.66 -24.06
CA LYS A 164 -5.48 12.19 -25.39
C LYS A 164 -4.44 13.21 -25.86
N SER A 165 -4.29 13.30 -27.19
CA SER A 165 -3.34 14.24 -27.80
C SER A 165 -3.71 15.68 -27.47
N THR A 166 -2.71 16.53 -27.26
CA THR A 166 -2.91 17.96 -26.93
C THR A 166 -3.70 18.68 -28.00
N ASN A 167 -3.51 18.33 -29.28
CA ASN A 167 -4.27 18.89 -30.41
C ASN A 167 -5.76 18.55 -30.32
N THR A 168 -6.11 17.29 -30.01
CA THR A 168 -7.52 16.90 -29.83
C THR A 168 -8.17 17.60 -28.65
N VAL A 169 -7.41 17.77 -27.56
CA VAL A 169 -7.87 18.49 -26.35
C VAL A 169 -8.12 19.96 -26.68
N LYS A 170 -7.19 20.64 -27.35
CA LYS A 170 -7.34 22.04 -27.78
C LYS A 170 -8.55 22.22 -28.71
N LYS A 171 -8.69 21.37 -29.72
CA LYS A 171 -9.84 21.41 -30.65
C LYS A 171 -11.17 21.27 -29.92
N PHE A 172 -11.26 20.35 -28.94
CA PHE A 172 -12.45 20.22 -28.12
C PHE A 172 -12.72 21.49 -27.31
N LEU A 173 -11.72 22.00 -26.57
CA LEU A 173 -11.93 23.17 -25.72
C LEU A 173 -12.29 24.44 -26.52
N LEU A 174 -11.75 24.60 -27.74
CA LEU A 174 -12.12 25.66 -28.66
C LEU A 174 -13.58 25.53 -29.11
N LYS A 175 -14.00 24.33 -29.56
CA LYS A 175 -15.39 24.05 -29.95
C LYS A 175 -16.39 24.36 -28.84
N HIS A 176 -16.01 24.16 -27.58
CA HIS A 176 -16.84 24.43 -26.41
C HIS A 176 -16.68 25.85 -25.84
N ASN A 177 -15.92 26.73 -26.51
CA ASN A 177 -15.59 28.10 -26.08
C ASN A 177 -14.96 28.19 -24.67
N LEU A 178 -14.34 27.10 -24.21
CA LEU A 178 -13.63 27.03 -22.93
C LEU A 178 -12.17 27.48 -23.06
N LEU A 179 -11.67 27.55 -24.29
CA LEU A 179 -10.35 28.08 -24.63
C LEU A 179 -10.52 29.21 -25.64
N LYS A 180 -9.66 30.23 -25.51
CA LYS A 180 -9.55 31.34 -26.46
C LYS A 180 -8.49 31.00 -27.52
N VAL A 181 -8.77 31.25 -28.79
CA VAL A 181 -7.78 31.08 -29.88
C VAL A 181 -6.56 31.97 -29.59
N GLY A 182 -5.35 31.43 -29.81
CA GLY A 182 -4.08 32.11 -29.55
C GLY A 182 -3.64 32.17 -28.09
N SER A 183 -4.42 31.63 -27.14
CA SER A 183 -4.02 31.64 -25.72
C SER A 183 -2.86 30.67 -25.41
N THR A 184 -1.87 31.14 -24.66
CA THR A 184 -0.72 30.35 -24.19
C THR A 184 -1.08 29.61 -22.90
N CYS A 185 -2.02 28.66 -22.99
CA CYS A 185 -2.45 27.87 -21.83
C CYS A 185 -1.49 26.69 -21.55
N PRO A 186 -1.03 26.51 -20.29
CA PRO A 186 -0.24 25.34 -19.89
C PRO A 186 -0.96 24.00 -20.12
N GLU A 187 -0.19 22.97 -20.45
CA GLU A 187 -0.74 21.64 -20.76
C GLU A 187 -1.53 21.02 -19.61
N ASN A 188 -1.07 21.18 -18.37
CA ASN A 188 -1.76 20.66 -17.19
C ASN A 188 -3.16 21.27 -17.04
N ILE A 189 -3.31 22.56 -17.33
CA ILE A 189 -4.60 23.27 -17.26
C ILE A 189 -5.50 22.81 -18.42
N LEU A 190 -4.96 22.66 -19.64
CA LEU A 190 -5.71 22.13 -20.77
C LEU A 190 -6.29 20.74 -20.47
N ARG A 191 -5.48 19.83 -19.91
CA ARG A 191 -5.91 18.47 -19.56
C ARG A 191 -6.99 18.47 -18.48
N VAL A 192 -6.78 19.20 -17.38
CA VAL A 192 -7.75 19.29 -16.27
C VAL A 192 -9.08 19.90 -16.72
N THR A 193 -9.04 21.00 -17.48
CA THR A 193 -10.26 21.64 -17.99
C THR A 193 -11.03 20.73 -18.93
N TYR A 194 -10.31 20.04 -19.82
CA TYR A 194 -10.89 19.05 -20.74
C TYR A 194 -11.56 17.89 -20.01
N GLU A 195 -10.87 17.29 -19.05
CA GLU A 195 -11.38 16.17 -18.26
C GLU A 195 -12.63 16.58 -17.49
N ASN A 196 -12.57 17.69 -16.76
CA ASN A 196 -13.70 18.19 -15.98
C ASN A 196 -14.90 18.53 -16.88
N SER A 197 -14.67 19.23 -17.99
CA SER A 197 -15.74 19.58 -18.93
C SER A 197 -16.40 18.35 -19.54
N TYR A 198 -15.60 17.37 -19.98
CA TYR A 198 -16.10 16.16 -20.63
C TYR A 198 -16.88 15.28 -19.63
N LEU A 199 -16.37 15.12 -18.40
CA LEU A 199 -17.03 14.33 -17.35
C LEU A 199 -18.28 15.00 -16.79
N SER A 200 -18.36 16.34 -16.87
CA SER A 200 -19.53 17.11 -16.40
C SER A 200 -20.70 17.08 -17.40
N GLY A 201 -20.54 16.45 -18.57
CA GLY A 201 -21.58 16.34 -19.59
C GLY A 201 -21.61 17.52 -20.56
N ASP A 202 -20.51 17.72 -21.29
CA ASP A 202 -20.37 18.72 -22.37
C ASP A 202 -20.73 20.16 -21.97
N VAL A 203 -19.89 20.73 -21.12
CA VAL A 203 -19.98 22.14 -20.71
C VAL A 203 -19.67 23.06 -21.89
N ILE A 204 -20.49 24.09 -22.09
CA ILE A 204 -20.28 25.13 -23.11
C ILE A 204 -20.24 26.49 -22.42
N ASN A 205 -19.27 27.30 -22.77
CA ASN A 205 -19.21 28.69 -22.35
C ASN A 205 -20.09 29.57 -23.25
N LYS A 206 -21.01 30.33 -22.64
CA LYS A 206 -21.94 31.23 -23.34
C LYS A 206 -21.48 32.69 -23.38
N ASN A 207 -20.25 32.99 -22.95
CA ASN A 207 -19.72 34.35 -22.98
C ASN A 207 -19.56 34.84 -24.45
N PRO A 208 -20.23 35.93 -24.85
CA PRO A 208 -20.18 36.44 -26.23
C PRO A 208 -18.78 36.90 -26.65
N ASP A 209 -17.97 37.44 -25.74
CA ASP A 209 -16.66 38.00 -26.07
C ASP A 209 -15.68 36.91 -26.57
N ILE A 210 -15.72 35.74 -25.91
CA ILE A 210 -14.88 34.60 -26.27
C ILE A 210 -15.39 33.96 -27.57
N LEU A 211 -16.71 33.86 -27.72
CA LEU A 211 -17.32 33.35 -28.95
C LEU A 211 -16.94 34.20 -30.15
N LEU A 212 -17.09 35.53 -30.05
CA LEU A 212 -16.75 36.46 -31.13
C LEU A 212 -15.25 36.42 -31.44
N HIS A 213 -14.40 36.44 -30.41
CA HIS A 213 -12.95 36.35 -30.60
C HIS A 213 -12.55 35.07 -31.33
N ASN A 214 -13.08 33.92 -30.91
CA ASN A 214 -12.77 32.64 -31.53
C ASN A 214 -13.28 32.60 -32.98
N TYR A 215 -14.48 33.11 -33.23
CA TYR A 215 -15.06 33.19 -34.57
C TYR A 215 -14.23 34.09 -35.51
N MET A 216 -13.78 35.26 -35.05
CA MET A 216 -12.99 36.18 -35.86
C MET A 216 -11.57 35.66 -36.18
N GLN A 217 -11.05 34.73 -35.37
CA GLN A 217 -9.71 34.16 -35.53
C GLN A 217 -9.72 32.75 -36.15
N GLU A 218 -10.87 32.10 -36.24
CA GLU A 218 -11.06 30.89 -37.07
C GLU A 218 -11.23 31.31 -38.54
N VAL A 219 -10.12 31.72 -39.17
CA VAL A 219 -9.94 31.82 -40.62
C VAL A 219 -8.65 31.09 -41.00
#